data_AF-A0A1W9HRV2-F1
#
_entry.id   AF-A0A1W9HRV2-F1
#
_cell.length_a   1.000
_cell.length_b   1.000
_cell.length_c   1.000
_cell.angle_alpha   90.00
_cell.angle_beta   90.00
_cell.angle_gamma   90.00
#
_symmetry.space_group_name_H-M   'P 1'
#
loop_
_entity.id
_entity.type
_entity.pdbx_description
1 polymer ?
#
loop_
_entity_poly.entity_id
_entity_poly.type
_entity_poly.pdbx_seq_one_letter_code
_entity_poly.pdbx_strand_id
1 'polypeptide(L)' 'MAEFGESRAALPTVGIDIRRSLSATITEGDLIVIGAETYRIIGEPLGDALGLVSACEAVKL' A
#
# COMPACT_ATOMS: atom_id res chain seq x y z
N MET A 1 25.78 8.62 18.57
CA MET A 1 25.66 8.45 17.11
C MET A 1 24.96 7.12 16.90
N ALA A 2 23.86 7.10 16.15
CA ALA A 2 23.12 5.87 15.88
C ALA A 2 23.88 5.02 14.85
N GLU A 3 24.20 3.75 15.17
CA GLU A 3 24.89 2.84 14.25
C GLU A 3 23.91 2.18 13.25
N PHE A 4 24.40 2.00 12.02
CA PHE A 4 23.68 1.30 10.96
C PHE A 4 23.57 -0.18 11.34
N GLY A 5 22.35 -0.67 11.61
CA GLY A 5 22.08 -2.02 12.12
C GLY A 5 21.22 -2.04 13.39
N GLU A 6 21.32 -1.02 14.26
CA GLU A 6 20.45 -0.86 15.43
C GLU A 6 19.30 0.14 15.19
N SER A 7 19.43 0.99 14.17
CA SER A 7 18.43 2.02 13.85
C SER A 7 17.55 1.60 12.68
N ARG A 8 16.24 1.56 12.90
CA ARG A 8 15.22 1.36 11.85
C ARG A 8 14.42 2.64 11.68
N ALA A 9 14.39 3.17 10.46
CA ALA A 9 13.37 4.12 10.05
C ALA A 9 12.14 3.32 9.59
N ALA A 10 11.02 3.51 10.26
CA ALA A 10 9.73 2.96 9.84
C ALA A 10 8.82 4.15 9.49
N LEU A 11 8.41 4.23 8.23
CA LEU A 11 7.36 5.16 7.82
C LEU A 11 6.00 4.58 8.26
N PRO A 12 5.04 5.40 8.70
CA PRO A 12 3.69 4.93 8.92
C PRO A 12 3.10 4.47 7.59
N THR A 13 2.84 3.18 7.46
CA THR A 13 2.14 2.60 6.32
C THR A 13 0.67 2.40 6.67
N VAL A 14 -0.18 2.40 5.64
CA VAL A 14 -1.62 2.15 5.74
C VAL A 14 -1.94 0.94 4.88
N GLY A 15 -2.70 -0.02 5.44
CA GLY A 15 -3.31 -1.10 4.68
C GLY A 15 -4.55 -0.61 3.96
N ILE A 16 -4.65 -0.89 2.65
CA ILE A 16 -5.80 -0.54 1.81
C ILE A 16 -6.27 -1.79 1.07
N ASP A 17 -7.52 -2.17 1.31
CA ASP A 17 -8.19 -3.24 0.56
C ASP A 17 -8.94 -2.67 -0.64
N ILE A 18 -8.56 -3.12 -1.83
CA ILE A 18 -9.16 -2.67 -3.08
C ILE A 18 -9.90 -3.82 -3.71
N ARG A 19 -11.19 -3.65 -4.00
CA ARG A 19 -11.93 -4.64 -4.78
C ARG A 19 -11.35 -4.70 -6.19
N ARG A 20 -11.01 -5.90 -6.66
CA ARG A 20 -10.49 -6.10 -8.03
C ARG A 20 -11.46 -5.66 -9.13
N SER A 21 -12.76 -5.59 -8.82
CA SER A 21 -13.76 -5.04 -9.74
C SER A 21 -13.64 -3.52 -9.94
N LEU A 22 -12.98 -2.80 -9.03
CA LEU A 22 -12.68 -1.37 -9.14
C LEU A 22 -11.33 -1.12 -9.82
N SER A 23 -10.35 -1.99 -9.57
CA SER A 23 -9.07 -1.99 -10.25
C SER A 23 -8.51 -3.40 -10.31
N ALA A 24 -8.53 -4.00 -11.51
CA ALA A 24 -8.06 -5.37 -11.72
C ALA A 24 -6.53 -5.47 -11.79
N THR A 25 -5.85 -4.34 -12.01
CA THR A 25 -4.41 -4.26 -12.31
C THR A 25 -3.68 -3.28 -11.39
N ILE A 26 -4.20 -3.04 -10.18
CA ILE A 26 -3.50 -2.21 -9.20
C ILE A 26 -2.14 -2.84 -8.89
N THR A 27 -1.09 -2.02 -8.90
CA THR A 27 0.30 -2.44 -8.67
C THR A 27 1.06 -1.40 -7.84
N GLU A 28 2.31 -1.71 -7.50
CA GLU A 28 3.19 -0.79 -6.79
C GLU A 28 3.34 0.55 -7.55
N GLY A 29 3.32 1.65 -6.80
CA GLY A 29 3.49 3.01 -7.35
C GLY A 29 2.19 3.68 -7.80
N ASP A 30 1.10 2.91 -7.95
CA ASP A 30 -0.21 3.46 -8.26
C ASP A 30 -0.69 4.43 -7.15
N LEU A 31 -1.48 5.42 -7.55
CA LEU A 31 -2.05 6.41 -6.65
C LEU A 31 -3.53 6.12 -6.42
N ILE A 32 -3.94 6.22 -5.16
CA ILE A 32 -5.33 6.04 -4.73
C ILE A 32 -5.78 7.28 -3.97
N VAL A 33 -6.98 7.74 -4.31
CA VAL A 33 -7.62 8.85 -3.62
C VAL A 33 -8.74 8.29 -2.74
N ILE A 34 -8.70 8.60 -1.45
CA ILE A 34 -9.75 8.27 -0.49
C ILE A 34 -10.17 9.57 0.19
N GLY A 35 -11.34 10.09 -0.17
CA GLY A 35 -11.77 11.42 0.26
C GLY A 35 -10.88 12.52 -0.34
N ALA A 36 -10.25 13.33 0.51
CA ALA A 36 -9.33 14.40 0.10
C ALA A 36 -7.84 13.96 0.13
N GLU A 37 -7.57 12.71 0.51
CA GLU A 37 -6.22 12.22 0.77
C GLU A 37 -5.75 11.35 -0.39
N THR A 38 -4.46 11.49 -0.73
CA THR A 38 -3.80 10.66 -1.74
C THR A 38 -2.81 9.71 -1.10
N TYR A 39 -2.86 8.46 -1.53
CA TYR A 39 -2.00 7.39 -1.08
C TYR A 39 -1.25 6.82 -2.28
N ARG A 40 0.02 6.50 -2.10
CA ARG A 40 0.81 5.73 -3.06
C ARG A 40 0.93 4.30 -2.56
N ILE A 41 0.57 3.33 -3.40
CA ILE A 41 0.80 1.91 -3.12
C ILE A 41 2.31 1.66 -3.09
N ILE A 42 2.77 0.98 -2.05
CA ILE A 42 4.16 0.57 -1.86
C ILE A 42 4.22 -0.95 -1.74
N GLY A 43 5.13 -1.57 -2.48
CA GLY A 43 5.15 -3.02 -2.66
C GLY A 43 4.00 -3.55 -3.50
N GLU A 44 4.13 -4.82 -3.89
CA GLU A 44 3.17 -5.48 -4.78
C GLU A 44 1.89 -5.90 -4.02
N PRO A 45 0.68 -5.55 -4.52
CA PRO A 45 -0.57 -5.96 -3.91
C PRO A 45 -0.75 -7.48 -3.84
N LEU A 46 -1.19 -7.97 -2.70
CA LEU A 46 -1.47 -9.38 -2.48
C LEU A 46 -2.96 -9.66 -2.69
N GLY A 47 -3.29 -10.69 -3.47
CA GLY A 47 -4.66 -11.16 -3.57
C GLY A 47 -5.13 -11.82 -2.27
N ASP A 48 -6.38 -11.60 -1.89
CA ASP A 48 -7.04 -12.40 -0.85
C ASP A 48 -7.25 -13.85 -1.33
N ALA A 49 -7.69 -14.73 -0.41
CA ALA A 49 -7.87 -16.16 -0.70
C ALA A 49 -8.86 -16.44 -1.86
N LEU A 50 -9.79 -15.52 -2.11
CA LEU A 50 -10.77 -15.63 -3.19
C LEU A 50 -10.36 -14.84 -4.45
N GLY A 51 -9.28 -14.07 -4.40
CA GLY A 51 -8.81 -13.21 -5.49
C GLY A 51 -9.79 -12.10 -5.85
N LEU A 52 -10.66 -11.67 -4.93
CA LEU A 52 -11.64 -10.59 -5.11
C LEU A 52 -11.13 -9.24 -4.62
N VAL A 53 -10.15 -9.26 -3.72
CA VAL A 53 -9.56 -8.08 -3.11
C VAL A 53 -8.04 -8.11 -3.32
N SER A 54 -7.49 -6.95 -3.66
CA SER A 54 -6.06 -6.69 -3.61
C SER A 54 -5.75 -5.94 -2.31
N ALA A 55 -5.09 -6.61 -1.39
CA ALA A 55 -4.57 -6.04 -0.15
C ALA A 55 -3.26 -5.31 -0.45
N CYS A 56 -3.24 -4.00 -0.22
CA CYS A 56 -2.13 -3.13 -0.56
C CYS A 56 -1.56 -2.48 0.70
N GLU A 57 -0.24 -2.31 0.75
CA GLU A 57 0.39 -1.34 1.65
C GLU A 57 0.54 -0.01 0.93
N ALA A 58 0.35 1.09 1.63
CA ALA A 58 0.43 2.42 1.04
C ALA A 58 1.06 3.44 2.00
N VAL A 59 1.61 4.50 1.43
CA VAL A 59 2.02 5.71 2.17
C VAL A 59 1.15 6.88 1.75
N LYS A 60 0.75 7.68 2.74
CA LYS A 60 0.08 8.95 2.48
C LYS A 60 1.08 9.94 1.85
N LEU A 61 0.65 10.65 0.81
CA LEU A 61 1.42 11.74 0.19
C LEU A 61 1.15 13.10 0.85
#